data_AF-A0A831KGC5-F1
#
_entry.id   AF-A0A831KGC5-F1
#
_cell.length_a   1.000
_cell.length_b   1.000
_cell.length_c   1.000
_cell.angle_alpha   90.00
_cell.angle_beta   90.00
_cell.angle_gamma   90.00
#
_symmetry.space_group_name_H-M   'P 1'
#
loop_
_entity.id
_entity.type
_entity.pdbx_description
1 polymer ?
#
loop_
_entity_poly.entity_id
_entity_poly.type
_entity_poly.pdbx_seq_one_letter_code
_entity_poly.pdbx_strand_id
1 'polypeptide(L)' 'MNGADGSNKPVSPGPKAAAPATDFIRTIIANDLQSGKHQQIVTRFPPEPNGFLHIGHAKSICLNFGIAEEYNSVCHLRFD' A
#
# COMPACT_ATOMS: atom_id res chain seq x y z
N MET A 1 7.66 8.56 36.93
CA MET A 1 6.26 8.46 36.51
C MET A 1 6.26 8.36 34.99
N ASN A 2 5.85 7.20 34.48
CA ASN A 2 5.90 6.76 33.08
C ASN A 2 5.28 7.82 32.14
N GLY A 3 5.79 8.14 30.96
CA GLY A 3 6.35 7.31 29.91
C GLY A 3 5.56 7.67 28.65
N ALA A 4 6.13 8.50 27.77
CA ALA A 4 5.48 8.93 26.53
C ALA A 4 5.47 7.75 25.54
N ASP A 5 4.41 6.96 25.56
CA ASP A 5 4.14 5.96 24.54
C ASP A 5 3.47 6.67 23.35
N GLY A 6 4.27 6.92 22.31
CA GLY A 6 3.79 7.33 21.01
C GLY A 6 2.95 6.21 20.42
N SER A 7 1.67 6.22 20.75
CA SER A 7 0.70 5.20 20.34
C SER A 7 0.61 5.15 18.81
N ASN A 8 1.37 4.25 18.21
CA ASN A 8 1.13 3.76 16.86
C ASN A 8 -0.20 3.01 16.92
N LYS A 9 -1.29 3.72 16.61
CA LYS A 9 -2.64 3.14 16.58
C LYS A 9 -2.61 1.97 15.59
N PRO A 10 -3.08 0.77 15.96
CA PRO A 10 -3.20 -0.31 14.99
C PRO A 10 -4.10 0.18 13.86
N VAL A 11 -3.54 0.29 12.65
CA VAL A 11 -4.28 0.65 11.44
C VAL A 11 -5.31 -0.44 11.24
N SER A 12 -6.56 -0.15 11.60
CA SER A 12 -7.66 -1.10 11.43
C SER A 12 -7.92 -1.26 9.93
N PRO A 13 -7.82 -2.46 9.35
CA PRO A 13 -8.21 -2.67 7.96
C PRO A 13 -9.73 -2.79 7.92
N GLY A 14 -10.42 -1.66 7.82
CA GLY A 14 -11.81 -1.65 7.41
C GLY A 14 -11.83 -1.67 5.88
N PRO A 15 -12.31 -2.74 5.22
CA PRO A 15 -12.36 -2.76 3.76
C PRO A 15 -13.35 -1.69 3.30
N LYS A 16 -12.86 -0.67 2.61
CA LYS A 16 -13.74 0.29 1.94
C LYS A 16 -14.44 -0.48 0.81
N ALA A 17 -15.77 -0.52 0.90
CA ALA A 17 -16.64 -1.43 0.18
C ALA A 17 -16.50 -1.36 -1.35
N ALA A 18 -15.86 -2.38 -1.92
CA ALA A 18 -16.21 -3.11 -3.13
C ALA A 18 -15.19 -4.24 -3.23
N ALA A 19 -15.60 -5.51 -3.32
CA ALA A 19 -14.65 -6.61 -3.48
C ALA A 19 -13.87 -6.37 -4.80
N PRO A 20 -12.58 -6.00 -4.75
CA PRO A 20 -11.86 -5.69 -5.97
C PRO A 20 -11.65 -6.99 -6.73
N ALA A 21 -11.54 -6.91 -8.06
CA ALA A 21 -11.07 -8.03 -8.86
C ALA A 21 -9.75 -8.51 -8.24
N THR A 22 -9.75 -9.69 -7.61
CA THR A 22 -8.60 -10.24 -6.90
C THR A 22 -7.53 -10.63 -7.92
N ASP A 23 -6.57 -9.73 -8.16
CA ASP A 23 -5.29 -10.11 -8.74
C ASP A 23 -4.41 -10.83 -7.70
N PHE A 24 -3.40 -11.53 -8.19
CA PHE A 24 -2.53 -12.34 -7.33
C PHE A 24 -1.75 -11.52 -6.29
N ILE A 25 -1.53 -10.22 -6.53
CA ILE A 25 -0.81 -9.33 -5.61
C ILE A 25 -1.64 -9.10 -4.35
N ARG A 26 -2.94 -8.83 -4.50
CA ARG A 26 -3.86 -8.68 -3.35
C ARG A 26 -3.97 -9.97 -2.54
N THR A 27 -3.97 -11.13 -3.20
CA THR A 27 -3.95 -12.43 -2.50
C THR A 27 -2.70 -12.61 -1.65
N ILE A 28 -1.51 -12.25 -2.18
CA ILE A 28 -0.27 -12.30 -1.41
C ILE A 28 -0.31 -11.35 -0.22
N ILE A 29 -0.77 -10.11 -0.43
CA ILE A 29 -0.91 -9.10 0.64
C ILE A 29 -1.83 -9.61 1.75
N ALA A 30 -3.00 -10.15 1.40
CA ALA A 30 -3.95 -10.69 2.37
C ALA A 30 -3.35 -11.83 3.19
N ASN A 31 -2.64 -12.76 2.55
CA ASN A 31 -1.97 -13.87 3.23
C ASN A 31 -0.83 -13.39 4.16
N ASP A 32 -0.05 -12.40 3.73
CA ASP A 32 1.04 -11.83 4.50
C ASP A 32 0.53 -11.07 5.74
N LEU A 33 -0.62 -10.38 5.62
CA LEU A 33 -1.29 -9.73 6.76
C LEU A 33 -1.91 -10.77 7.70
N GLN A 34 -2.59 -11.79 7.17
CA GLN A 34 -3.24 -12.84 7.96
C GLN A 34 -2.22 -13.68 8.74
N SER A 35 -1.06 -13.97 8.14
CA SER A 35 0.03 -14.68 8.81
C SER A 35 0.80 -13.81 9.81
N GLY A 36 0.55 -12.50 9.84
CA GLY A 36 1.28 -11.55 10.70
C GLY A 36 2.71 -11.28 10.23
N LYS A 37 3.09 -11.71 9.03
CA LYS A 37 4.43 -11.46 8.45
C LYS A 37 4.71 -9.97 8.32
N HIS A 38 3.69 -9.18 8.00
CA HIS A 38 3.74 -7.73 7.96
C HIS A 38 2.58 -7.12 8.77
N GLN A 39 2.85 -6.07 9.52
CA GLN A 39 1.84 -5.37 10.34
C GLN A 39 1.09 -4.28 9.57
N GLN A 40 1.71 -3.73 8.52
CA GLN A 40 1.17 -2.66 7.70
C GLN A 40 1.67 -2.79 6.27
N ILE A 41 0.91 -2.26 5.32
CA ILE A 41 1.30 -2.23 3.91
C ILE A 41 1.96 -0.88 3.61
N VAL A 42 3.08 -0.93 2.90
CA VAL A 42 3.74 0.27 2.38
C VAL A 42 4.17 -0.02 0.94
N THR A 43 3.59 0.68 -0.02
CA THR A 43 3.90 0.55 -1.44
C THR A 43 4.76 1.73 -1.92
N ARG A 44 5.31 1.63 -3.13
CA ARG A 44 5.99 2.76 -3.78
C ARG A 44 5.89 2.70 -5.29
N PHE A 45 5.66 3.85 -5.92
CA PHE A 45 5.80 4.05 -7.36
C PHE A 45 7.14 4.75 -7.63
N PRO A 46 8.15 4.06 -8.20
CA PRO A 46 9.48 4.61 -8.36
C PRO A 46 9.86 4.90 -9.83
N PRO A 47 9.38 6.00 -10.44
CA PRO A 47 9.81 6.36 -11.79
C PRO A 47 11.23 6.95 -11.78
N GLU A 48 12.01 6.64 -12.81
CA GLU A 48 13.27 7.35 -13.06
C GLU A 48 12.98 8.81 -13.49
N PRO A 49 13.70 9.83 -12.98
CA PRO A 49 13.46 11.24 -13.27
C PRO A 49 14.10 11.66 -14.61
N ASN A 50 14.09 10.79 -15.61
CA ASN A 50 14.75 10.97 -16.89
C ASN A 50 13.78 10.98 -18.10
N GLY A 51 12.47 10.88 -17.86
CA GLY A 51 11.46 10.87 -18.92
C GLY A 51 10.06 11.23 -18.45
N PHE A 52 9.17 11.53 -19.40
CA PHE A 52 7.76 11.77 -19.11
C PHE A 52 7.01 10.46 -18.91
N LEU A 53 6.07 10.47 -17.95
CA LEU A 53 5.18 9.34 -17.76
C LEU A 53 4.20 9.21 -18.94
N HIS A 54 4.19 8.03 -19.57
CA HIS A 54 3.16 7.65 -20.53
C HIS A 54 2.12 6.68 -19.93
N ILE A 55 1.10 6.31 -20.71
CA ILE A 55 -0.04 5.46 -20.27
C ILE A 55 0.36 4.11 -19.66
N GLY A 56 1.54 3.57 -19.99
CA GLY A 56 2.05 2.34 -19.39
C GLY A 56 2.28 2.48 -17.88
N HIS A 57 2.69 3.67 -17.41
CA HIS A 57 2.87 3.95 -15.99
C HIS A 57 1.56 3.97 -15.22
N ALA A 58 0.43 4.27 -15.88
CA ALA A 58 -0.87 4.33 -15.21
C ALA A 58 -1.20 3.01 -14.52
N LYS A 59 -0.82 1.86 -15.09
CA LYS A 59 -1.02 0.55 -14.45
C LYS A 59 -0.26 0.44 -13.13
N SER A 60 1.00 0.87 -13.09
CA SER A 60 1.83 0.83 -11.88
C SER A 60 1.34 1.85 -10.84
N ILE A 61 0.91 3.04 -11.27
CA ILE A 61 0.34 4.07 -10.41
C ILE A 61 -0.94 3.55 -9.74
N CYS A 62 -1.93 3.12 -10.54
CA CYS A 62 -3.20 2.62 -10.01
C CYS A 62 -3.01 1.41 -9.10
N LEU A 63 -2.05 0.53 -9.40
CA LEU A 63 -1.74 -0.60 -8.53
C LEU A 63 -1.16 -0.16 -7.18
N ASN A 64 -0.07 0.63 -7.19
CA ASN A 64 0.63 0.97 -5.94
C ASN A 64 -0.20 1.90 -5.05
N PHE A 65 -0.81 2.94 -5.63
CA PHE A 65 -1.65 3.87 -4.87
C PHE A 65 -3.00 3.25 -4.53
N GLY A 66 -3.58 2.44 -5.42
CA GLY A 66 -4.84 1.74 -5.16
C GLY A 66 -4.73 0.76 -4.00
N ILE A 67 -3.64 -0.03 -3.93
CA ILE A 67 -3.37 -0.89 -2.76
C ILE A 67 -3.25 -0.05 -1.48
N ALA A 68 -2.50 1.05 -1.51
CA ALA A 68 -2.39 1.89 -0.33
C ALA A 68 -3.75 2.46 0.10
N GLU A 69 -4.60 2.89 -0.83
CA GLU A 69 -5.95 3.36 -0.53
C GLU A 69 -6.85 2.24 0.04
N GLU A 70 -6.86 1.07 -0.58
CA GLU A 70 -7.67 -0.09 -0.17
C GLU A 70 -7.39 -0.54 1.27
N TYR A 71 -6.12 -0.48 1.68
CA TYR A 71 -5.66 -0.91 3.00
C TYR A 71 -5.44 0.27 3.97
N ASN A 72 -5.92 1.48 3.65
CA ASN A 72 -5.73 2.71 4.43
C ASN A 72 -4.26 2.88 4.91
N SER A 73 -3.36 2.71 3.95
CA SER A 73 -1.93 2.52 4.10
C SER A 73 -1.16 3.59 3.29
N VAL A 74 0.17 3.51 3.27
CA VAL A 74 1.03 4.55 2.64
C VAL A 74 1.58 4.06 1.30
N CYS A 75 1.54 4.92 0.28
CA CYS A 75 2.31 4.78 -0.96
C CYS A 75 3.30 5.93 -1.09
N HIS A 76 4.57 5.62 -1.32
CA HIS A 76 5.60 6.64 -1.61
C HIS A 76 5.76 6.86 -3.11
N LEU A 77 5.74 8.11 -3.55
CA LEU A 77 6.34 8.51 -4.83
C LEU A 77 7.84 8.74 -4.60
N ARG A 78 8.69 7.97 -5.26
CA ARG A 78 10.15 8.06 -5.10
C ARG A 78 10.83 8.15 -6.45
N PHE A 79 11.56 9.21 -6.74
CA PHE A 79 12.42 9.18 -7.92
C PHE A 79 13.64 8.30 -7.62
N ASP A 80 13.89 7.33 -8.49
CA ASP A 80 15.12 6.50 -8.48
C ASP A 80 16.15 7.12 -9.44
#